data_AF-A0A971BS60-F1
#
_entry.id   AF-A0A971BS60-F1
#
_cell.length_a   1.000
_cell.length_b   1.000
_cell.length_c   1.000
_cell.angle_alpha   90.00
_cell.angle_beta   90.00
_cell.angle_gamma   90.00
#
_symmetry.space_group_name_H-M   'P 1'
#
loop_
_entity.id
_entity.type
_entity.pdbx_description
1 polymer ?
#
loop_
_entity_poly.entity_id
_entity_poly.type
_entity_poly.pdbx_seq_one_letter_code
_entity_poly.pdbx_strand_id
1 'polypeptide(L)'
;HNQHEVLQIVKNIALEHNTCVAIVIHDLNLAIRYCDRFIFLKDSQIYSYGGLETMTPENIEAVYRIHVHIIECMGVPVIVPFPDEKVEVDEAAKEENKEPLNES
;
A
#
# COMPACT_ATOMS: atom_id res chain seq x y z
N HIS A 1 3.04 -4.41 20.40
CA HIS A 1 2.89 -2.94 20.49
C HIS A 1 4.21 -2.18 20.29
N ASN A 2 5.36 -2.85 20.06
CA ASN A 2 6.67 -2.19 20.11
C ASN A 2 7.23 -1.73 18.74
N GLN A 3 6.73 -2.25 17.62
CA GLN A 3 7.33 -1.97 16.30
C GLN A 3 7.15 -0.51 15.86
N HIS A 4 5.96 0.06 16.06
CA HIS A 4 5.69 1.47 15.77
C HIS A 4 6.56 2.41 16.59
N GLU A 5 6.70 2.14 17.89
CA GLU A 5 7.48 2.96 18.81
C GLU A 5 8.98 2.93 18.45
N VAL A 6 9.52 1.75 18.17
CA VAL A 6 10.91 1.60 17.74
C VAL A 6 11.18 2.34 16.43
N LEU A 7 10.31 2.17 15.41
CA LEU A 7 10.49 2.84 14.12
C LEU A 7 10.35 4.36 14.24
N GLN A 8 9.46 4.86 15.10
CA GLN A 8 9.33 6.29 15.35
C GLN A 8 10.60 6.86 16.02
N ILE A 9 11.13 6.18 17.03
CA ILE A 9 12.36 6.59 17.71
C ILE A 9 13.53 6.60 16.72
N VAL A 10 13.67 5.54 15.93
CA VAL A 10 14.72 5.44 14.91
C VAL A 10 14.62 6.57 13.89
N LYS A 11 13.42 6.90 13.41
CA LYS A 11 13.18 8.02 12.49
C LYS A 11 13.60 9.35 13.11
N ASN A 12 13.20 9.61 14.36
CA ASN A 12 13.54 10.85 15.06
C ASN A 12 15.05 11.00 15.23
N ILE A 13 15.75 9.94 15.66
CA ILE A 13 17.22 9.93 15.82
C ILE A 13 17.91 10.19 14.48
N ALA A 14 17.45 9.57 13.39
CA ALA A 14 18.01 9.77 12.05
C ALA A 14 17.93 11.24 11.62
N LEU A 15 16.80 11.89 11.89
CA LEU A 15 16.58 13.30 11.58
C LEU A 15 17.41 14.23 12.48
N GLU A 16 17.42 13.99 13.79
CA GLU A 16 18.15 14.80 14.77
C GLU A 16 19.66 14.77 14.54
N HIS A 17 20.20 13.61 14.19
CA HIS A 17 21.63 13.42 13.97
C HIS A 17 22.05 13.48 12.50
N ASN A 18 21.14 13.84 11.59
CA ASN A 18 21.36 13.90 10.14
C ASN A 18 22.06 12.64 9.59
N THR A 19 21.62 11.48 10.06
CA THR A 19 22.23 10.17 9.79
C THR A 19 21.32 9.34 8.89
N CYS A 20 21.90 8.66 7.90
CA CYS A 20 21.15 7.72 7.05
C CYS A 20 20.93 6.40 7.79
N VAL A 21 19.68 5.94 7.82
CA VAL A 21 19.30 4.65 8.41
C VAL A 21 18.73 3.74 7.33
N ALA A 22 19.28 2.54 7.23
CA ALA A 22 18.75 1.47 6.38
C ALA A 22 18.15 0.37 7.25
N ILE A 23 16.91 -0.02 6.96
CA ILE A 23 16.17 -1.04 7.69
C ILE A 23 15.43 -1.97 6.72
N VAL A 24 15.26 -3.22 7.13
CA VAL A 24 14.45 -4.20 6.42
C VAL A 24 13.12 -4.35 7.14
N ILE A 25 12.03 -3.98 6.47
CA ILE A 25 10.67 -4.08 7.00
C ILE A 25 9.86 -5.01 6.08
N HIS A 26 9.24 -6.04 6.65
CA HIS A 26 8.35 -6.94 5.89
C HIS A 26 6.92 -6.41 5.78
N ASP A 27 6.49 -5.58 6.72
CA ASP A 27 5.18 -4.93 6.71
C ASP A 27 5.22 -3.63 5.89
N LEU A 28 4.52 -3.62 4.75
CA LEU A 28 4.52 -2.49 3.83
C LEU A 28 3.82 -1.25 4.41
N ASN A 29 2.81 -1.42 5.27
CA ASN A 29 2.12 -0.31 5.93
C ASN A 29 3.02 0.39 6.95
N LEU A 30 3.87 -0.37 7.65
CA LEU A 30 4.91 0.22 8.49
C LEU A 30 5.96 0.94 7.64
N ALA A 31 6.41 0.32 6.55
CA ALA A 31 7.41 0.93 5.67
C ALA A 31 6.94 2.29 5.15
N ILE A 32 5.73 2.38 4.59
CA ILE A 32 5.16 3.65 4.07
C ILE A 32 5.11 4.75 5.12
N ARG A 33 4.80 4.42 6.38
CA ARG A 33 4.64 5.42 7.44
C ARG A 33 5.96 5.99 7.94
N TYR A 34 7.01 5.18 7.97
CA TYR A 34 8.25 5.55 8.66
C TYR A 34 9.43 5.78 7.70
N CYS A 35 9.45 5.16 6.53
CA CYS A 35 10.53 5.30 5.56
C CYS A 35 10.20 6.36 4.50
N ASP A 36 11.25 7.05 4.03
CA ASP A 36 11.11 8.08 2.98
C ASP A 36 11.57 7.56 1.61
N ARG A 37 12.35 6.46 1.59
CA ARG A 37 12.78 5.75 0.37
C ARG A 37 12.65 4.24 0.52
N PHE A 38 12.38 3.57 -0.59
CA PHE A 38 12.08 2.14 -0.65
C PHE A 38 12.99 1.45 -1.67
N ILE A 39 13.46 0.25 -1.31
CA ILE A 39 14.17 -0.66 -2.21
C ILE A 39 13.36 -1.95 -2.26
N PHE A 40 12.83 -2.27 -3.42
CA PHE A 40 12.22 -3.56 -3.68
C PHE A 40 13.27 -4.52 -4.23
N LEU A 41 13.35 -5.72 -3.64
CA LEU A 41 14.27 -6.77 -4.06
C LEU A 41 13.50 -7.95 -4.64
N LYS A 42 13.88 -8.39 -5.83
CA LYS A 42 13.34 -9.58 -6.50
C LYS A 42 14.48 -10.38 -7.11
N ASP A 43 14.48 -11.69 -6.91
CA ASP A 43 15.51 -12.60 -7.44
C ASP A 43 16.94 -12.12 -7.15
N SER A 44 17.16 -11.65 -5.91
CA SER A 44 18.42 -11.09 -5.41
C SER A 44 18.92 -9.82 -6.13
N GLN A 45 18.07 -9.14 -6.89
CA GLN A 45 18.37 -7.90 -7.58
C GLN A 45 17.43 -6.76 -7.14
N ILE A 46 17.87 -5.51 -7.34
CA ILE A 46 17.01 -4.34 -7.15
C ILE A 46 15.97 -4.34 -8.26
N TYR A 47 14.71 -4.52 -7.88
CA TYR A 47 13.57 -4.47 -8.77
C TYR A 47 13.10 -3.03 -9.00
N SER A 48 13.01 -2.24 -7.93
CA SER A 48 12.60 -0.84 -7.96
C SER A 48 13.23 -0.08 -6.78
N TYR A 49 13.55 1.19 -7.00
CA TYR A 49 14.14 2.07 -5.98
C TYR A 49 13.69 3.52 -6.16
N GLY A 50 13.24 4.15 -5.07
CA GLY A 50 12.74 5.52 -5.11
C GLY A 50 12.05 5.92 -3.81
N GLY A 51 11.18 6.92 -3.88
CA GLY A 51 10.24 7.29 -2.83
C GLY A 51 8.90 6.58 -2.97
N LEU A 52 7.83 7.22 -2.50
CA LEU A 52 6.47 6.67 -2.50
C LEU A 52 5.96 6.32 -3.91
N GLU A 53 6.50 6.95 -4.96
CA GLU A 53 6.18 6.63 -6.36
C GLU A 53 6.51 5.18 -6.75
N THR A 54 7.39 4.51 -6.01
CA THR A 54 7.72 3.09 -6.22
C THR A 54 6.76 2.15 -5.53
N MET A 55 5.95 2.66 -4.60
CA MET A 55 4.99 1.90 -3.82
C MET A 55 3.67 1.77 -4.61
N THR A 56 3.71 1.02 -5.70
CA THR A 56 2.56 0.77 -6.57
C THR A 56 2.07 -0.68 -6.43
N PRO A 57 0.79 -0.98 -6.71
CA PRO A 57 0.28 -2.35 -6.71
C PRO A 57 1.13 -3.29 -7.55
N GLU A 58 1.56 -2.86 -8.74
CA GLU A 58 2.32 -3.68 -9.68
C GLU A 58 3.70 -4.05 -9.12
N ASN A 59 4.38 -3.10 -8.47
CA ASN A 59 5.69 -3.36 -7.86
C ASN A 59 5.56 -4.28 -6.64
N ILE A 60 4.53 -4.06 -5.82
CA ILE A 60 4.26 -4.89 -4.64
C ILE A 60 3.90 -6.31 -5.07
N GLU A 61 2.99 -6.48 -6.03
CA GLU A 61 2.60 -7.77 -6.61
C GLU A 61 3.81 -8.51 -7.20
N ALA A 62 4.66 -7.81 -7.96
CA ALA A 62 5.82 -8.43 -8.58
C ALA A 62 6.82 -9.02 -7.58
N VAL A 63 6.93 -8.43 -6.38
CA VAL A 63 7.93 -8.77 -5.36
C VAL A 63 7.36 -9.68 -4.27
N TYR A 64 6.18 -9.32 -3.74
CA TYR A 64 5.53 -10.03 -2.64
C TYR A 64 4.55 -11.11 -3.12
N ARG A 65 4.20 -11.13 -4.43
CA ARG A 65 3.27 -12.10 -5.04
C ARG A 65 1.89 -12.10 -4.38
N ILE A 66 1.42 -10.91 -4.02
CA ILE A 66 0.10 -10.68 -3.42
C ILE A 66 -0.57 -9.51 -4.12
N HIS A 67 -1.85 -9.64 -4.44
CA HIS A 67 -2.64 -8.54 -4.98
C HIS A 67 -2.96 -7.54 -3.88
N VAL A 68 -2.82 -6.26 -4.20
CA VAL A 68 -3.02 -5.19 -3.23
C VAL A 68 -3.77 -4.01 -3.83
N HIS A 69 -4.57 -3.36 -3.00
CA HIS A 69 -5.05 -2.02 -3.26
C HIS A 69 -4.38 -1.02 -2.33
N ILE A 70 -4.09 0.16 -2.85
CA ILE A 70 -3.58 1.28 -2.07
C ILE A 70 -4.72 2.28 -1.94
N ILE A 71 -5.17 2.48 -0.71
CA ILE A 71 -6.21 3.45 -0.38
C ILE A 71 -5.63 4.56 0.47
N GLU A 72 -6.22 5.74 0.40
CA GLU A 72 -5.89 6.83 1.32
C GLU A 72 -6.83 6.80 2.52
N CYS A 73 -6.28 6.80 3.73
CA CYS A 73 -7.02 6.93 4.97
C CYS A 73 -6.46 8.12 5.76
N MET A 74 -7.23 9.20 5.87
CA MET A 74 -6.82 10.42 6.58
C MET A 74 -5.48 11.00 6.09
N GLY A 75 -5.24 10.99 4.77
CA GLY A 75 -3.98 11.46 4.18
C GLY A 75 -2.81 10.49 4.32
N VAL A 76 -3.03 9.28 4.86
CA VAL A 76 -2.01 8.23 4.99
C VAL A 76 -2.31 7.10 4.01
N PRO A 77 -1.35 6.68 3.16
CA PRO A 77 -1.55 5.54 2.29
C PRO A 77 -1.62 4.24 3.11
N VAL A 78 -2.59 3.39 2.81
CA VAL A 78 -2.78 2.09 3.42
C VAL A 78 -2.82 1.04 2.32
N ILE A 79 -1.93 0.06 2.43
CA ILE A 79 -1.89 -1.12 1.57
C ILE A 79 -2.83 -2.16 2.16
N VAL A 80 -3.83 -2.54 1.37
CA VAL A 80 -4.79 -3.58 1.72
C VAL A 80 -4.52 -4.79 0.81
N PRO A 81 -4.03 -5.91 1.35
CA PRO A 81 -3.91 -7.13 0.58
C PRO A 81 -5.28 -7.74 0.32
N PHE A 82 -5.51 -8.19 -0.90
CA PHE A 82 -6.70 -8.94 -1.28
C PHE A 82 -6.29 -10.37 -1.64
N PRO A 83 -6.93 -11.39 -1.05
CA PRO A 83 -6.78 -12.75 -1.55
C PRO A 83 -7.37 -12.77 -2.96
N ASP A 84 -6.65 -13.37 -3.89
CA ASP A 84 -7.09 -13.54 -5.28
C ASP A 84 -8.37 -14.35 -5.39
N GLU A 85 -9.49 -13.65 -5.28
CA GLU A 85 -10.67 -13.97 -6.04
C GLU A 85 -10.96 -12.74 -6.88
N LYS A 86 -10.98 -12.92 -8.20
CA LYS A 86 -11.67 -11.98 -9.09
C LYS A 86 -13.12 -11.94 -8.60
N VAL A 87 -13.47 -10.94 -7.80
CA VAL A 87 -14.87 -10.63 -7.57
C VAL A 87 -15.36 -10.07 -8.90
N GLU A 88 -15.99 -10.92 -9.71
CA GLU A 88 -16.87 -10.44 -10.77
C GLU A 88 -17.91 -9.57 -10.08
N VAL A 89 -17.79 -8.25 -10.24
CA VAL A 89 -18.84 -7.34 -9.83
C VAL A 89 -19.97 -7.60 -10.81
N ASP A 90 -20.93 -8.41 -10.38
CA ASP A 90 -22.14 -8.72 -11.13
C ASP A 90 -22.83 -7.38 -11.46
N GLU A 91 -22.76 -6.95 -12.72
CA GLU A 91 -23.35 -5.70 -13.21
C GLU A 91 -24.90 -5.72 -13.16
N ALA A 92 -25.50 -6.81 -12.65
CA ALA A 92 -26.93 -7.06 -12.56
C ALA A 92 -27.70 -6.10 -11.63
N ALA A 93 -27.04 -5.26 -10.82
CA ALA A 93 -27.74 -4.34 -9.91
C ALA A 93 -28.12 -2.96 -10.53
N LYS A 94 -27.89 -2.74 -11.83
CA LYS A 94 -28.18 -1.44 -12.48
C LYS A 94 -29.54 -1.33 -13.19
N GLU A 95 -30.39 -2.36 -13.23
CA GLU A 95 -31.65 -2.31 -14.01
C GLU A 95 -32.98 -2.29 -13.22
N GLU A 96 -33.00 -2.35 -11.89
CA GLU A 96 -34.28 -2.43 -11.14
C GLU A 96 -34.86 -1.11 -10.58
N ASN A 97 -34.38 0.07 -11.03
CA ASN A 97 -35.02 1.35 -10.68
C ASN A 97 -35.47 2.18 -11.89
N LYS A 98 -36.26 1.57 -12.77
CA LYS A 98 -37.24 2.31 -13.59
C LYS A 98 -38.64 1.99 -13.08
N GLU A 99 -39.10 2.74 -12.08
CA GLU A 99 -40.53 2.87 -11.86
C GLU A 99 -41.17 3.48 -13.12
N PRO A 100 -42.25 2.90 -13.66
CA PRO A 100 -42.95 3.48 -14.78
C PRO A 100 -43.76 4.70 -14.29
N LEU A 101 -43.44 5.88 -14.81
CA LEU A 101 -44.42 6.96 -14.93
C LEU A 101 -45.57 6.42 -15.79
N ASN A 102 -46.68 6.05 -15.13
CA ASN A 102 -47.95 5.87 -15.80
C ASN A 102 -48.59 7.26 -15.93
N GLU A 103 -48.74 7.70 -17.18
CA GLU A 103 -49.53 8.87 -17.57
C GLU A 103 -51.02 8.63 -17.32
N SER A 104 -51.70 9.57 -16.66
CA SER A 104 -53.10 9.98 -16.88
C SER A 104 -53.40 11.24 -16.08
#